data_AF-A0A7S0JET1-F1
#
_entry.id   AF-A0A7S0JET1-F1
#
_cell.length_a   1.000
_cell.length_b   1.000
_cell.length_c   1.000
_cell.angle_alpha   90.00
_cell.angle_beta   90.00
_cell.angle_gamma   90.00
#
_symmetry.space_group_name_H-M   'P 1'
#
loop_
_entity.id
_entity.type
_entity.pdbx_description
1 polymer ?
#
loop_
_entity_poly.entity_id
_entity_poly.type
_entity_poly.pdbx_seq_one_letter_code
_entity_poly.pdbx_strand_id
1 'polypeptide(L)'
;ERFWPLDFYDAVCADCFFPEVWLSPASELLAQDAEPPFTIVGFVAGRRAERISRMPQLKIVRLLLTQLDAMFGTSDQPHPATLACDGFLVKDWGSHCFAYGGYSHPTLGANGKRRVLAAPVEN
;
A
#
# COMPACT_ATOMS: atom_id res chain seq x y z
N GLU A 1 4.77 -14.37 13.09
CA GLU A 1 6.17 -14.05 13.46
C GLU A 1 6.77 -13.09 12.44
N ARG A 2 7.74 -12.27 12.86
CA ARG A 2 8.42 -11.30 11.99
C ARG A 2 9.46 -12.01 11.11
N PHE A 3 9.41 -11.76 9.80
CA PHE A 3 10.30 -12.40 8.82
C PHE A 3 11.22 -11.44 8.06
N TRP A 4 11.14 -10.13 8.34
CA TRP A 4 11.98 -9.09 7.74
C TRP A 4 13.02 -8.56 8.74
N PRO A 5 14.11 -7.92 8.29
CA PRO A 5 15.13 -7.30 9.14
C PRO A 5 14.56 -6.23 10.10
N LEU A 6 15.23 -5.99 11.24
CA LEU A 6 14.80 -4.98 12.25
C LEU A 6 14.79 -3.55 11.70
N ASP A 7 15.69 -3.28 10.77
CA ASP A 7 15.95 -1.98 10.16
C ASP A 7 15.22 -1.80 8.81
N PHE A 8 14.34 -2.73 8.44
CA PHE A 8 13.50 -2.58 7.27
C PHE A 8 12.25 -1.78 7.62
N TYR A 9 12.11 -0.58 7.06
CA TYR A 9 10.98 0.33 7.28
C TYR A 9 10.12 0.47 6.03
N ASP A 10 10.76 0.73 4.90
CA ASP A 10 10.14 0.91 3.59
C ASP A 10 11.06 0.40 2.47
N ALA A 11 10.44 0.07 1.34
CA ALA A 11 11.14 -0.18 0.09
C ALA A 11 10.35 0.35 -1.09
N VAL A 12 11.08 0.97 -2.02
CA VAL A 12 10.58 1.36 -3.33
C VAL A 12 11.11 0.38 -4.37
N CYS A 13 10.22 -0.43 -4.90
CA CYS A 13 10.49 -1.45 -5.91
C CYS A 13 9.75 -1.08 -7.21
N ALA A 14 10.16 -0.01 -7.89
CA ALA A 14 9.40 0.63 -8.98
C ALA A 14 8.87 -0.33 -10.07
N ASP A 15 9.65 -1.35 -10.42
CA ASP A 15 9.33 -2.34 -11.45
C ASP A 15 8.50 -3.54 -10.94
N CYS A 16 8.34 -3.67 -9.62
CA CYS A 16 7.55 -4.73 -9.01
C CYS A 16 6.05 -4.44 -9.07
N PHE A 17 5.22 -5.44 -8.78
CA PHE A 17 3.77 -5.30 -8.86
C PHE A 17 3.25 -4.27 -7.84
N PHE A 18 3.80 -4.28 -6.63
CA PHE A 18 3.64 -3.22 -5.64
C PHE A 18 4.91 -2.35 -5.64
N PRO A 19 4.86 -1.14 -6.22
CA PRO A 19 6.03 -0.29 -6.33
C PRO A 19 6.53 0.25 -4.98
N GLU A 20 5.69 0.25 -3.96
CA GLU A 20 6.06 0.70 -2.63
C GLU A 20 5.48 -0.26 -1.61
N VAL A 21 6.33 -0.67 -0.66
CA VAL A 21 5.92 -1.41 0.52
C VAL A 21 6.53 -0.76 1.74
N TRP A 22 5.77 -0.63 2.81
CA TRP A 22 6.30 -0.16 4.09
C TRP A 22 5.60 -0.86 5.22
N LEU A 23 6.24 -0.85 6.37
CA LEU A 23 5.58 -1.20 7.61
C LEU A 23 4.90 0.04 8.14
N SER A 24 3.59 -0.07 8.38
CA SER A 24 2.96 0.92 9.23
C SER A 24 3.72 0.92 10.55
N PRO A 25 3.93 2.08 11.20
CA PRO A 25 4.61 2.09 12.49
C PRO A 25 3.89 1.07 13.33
N ALA A 26 4.67 0.09 13.78
CA ALA A 26 4.14 -0.93 14.63
C ALA A 26 3.45 -0.17 15.76
N SER A 27 2.15 -0.40 15.94
CA SER A 27 1.42 0.22 17.06
C SER A 27 2.06 -0.14 18.42
N GLU A 28 3.08 -1.02 18.40
CA GLU A 28 4.18 -1.28 19.34
C GLU A 28 4.90 -0.03 19.86
N LEU A 29 4.93 1.09 19.12
CA LEU A 29 5.46 2.36 19.66
C LEU A 29 4.43 3.15 20.48
N LEU A 30 3.15 2.75 20.48
CA LEU A 30 2.04 3.56 20.99
C LEU A 30 1.17 2.84 22.05
N ALA A 31 1.28 1.52 22.25
CA ALA A 31 0.53 0.79 23.27
C ALA A 31 1.46 -0.08 24.14
N GLN A 32 1.35 0.04 25.47
CA GLN A 32 2.27 -0.61 26.43
C GLN A 32 1.91 -2.07 26.77
N ASP A 33 0.71 -2.54 26.45
CA ASP A 33 0.14 -3.75 27.09
C ASP A 33 -0.31 -4.88 26.14
N ALA A 34 0.04 -4.85 24.85
CA ALA A 34 -0.18 -5.97 23.94
C ALA A 34 0.83 -5.98 22.78
N GLU A 35 1.28 -7.16 22.34
CA GLU A 35 1.93 -7.29 21.04
C GLU A 35 0.89 -6.96 19.95
N PRO A 36 1.03 -5.84 19.22
CA PRO A 36 0.17 -5.52 18.11
C PRO A 36 0.49 -6.43 16.92
N PRO A 37 -0.47 -6.60 16.00
CA PRO A 37 -0.23 -7.32 14.77
C PRO A 37 0.74 -6.53 13.89
N PHE A 38 1.80 -7.21 13.42
CA PHE A 38 2.67 -6.63 12.41
C PHE A 38 1.90 -6.38 11.12
N THR A 39 1.89 -5.13 10.64
CA THR A 39 1.18 -4.74 9.41
C THR A 39 2.15 -4.26 8.34
N ILE A 40 2.12 -4.92 7.19
CA ILE A 40 2.81 -4.49 5.97
C ILE A 40 1.80 -3.89 5.01
N VAL A 41 2.10 -2.69 4.51
CA VAL A 41 1.30 -1.98 3.52
C VAL A 41 1.98 -2.12 2.17
N GLY A 42 1.24 -2.66 1.19
CA GLY A 42 1.59 -2.52 -0.23
C GLY A 42 0.80 -1.39 -0.85
N PHE A 43 1.47 -0.45 -1.48
CA PHE A 43 0.86 0.74 -2.04
C PHE A 43 1.05 0.85 -3.53
N VAL A 44 -0.02 1.27 -4.21
CA VAL A 44 -0.07 1.45 -5.65
C VAL A 44 -0.92 2.65 -5.97
N ALA A 45 -0.44 3.49 -6.88
CA ALA A 45 -1.17 4.64 -7.41
C ALA A 45 -1.19 4.67 -8.95
N GLY A 46 -1.95 5.61 -9.50
CA GLY A 46 -2.05 5.87 -10.95
C GLY A 46 -2.57 4.69 -11.78
N ARG A 47 -2.10 4.57 -13.03
CA ARG A 47 -2.56 3.53 -13.98
C ARG A 47 -2.37 2.09 -13.49
N ARG A 48 -1.43 1.85 -12.58
CA ARG A 48 -1.22 0.52 -11.99
C ARG A 48 -2.35 0.21 -11.00
N ALA A 49 -2.76 1.17 -10.18
CA ALA A 49 -3.89 1.03 -9.26
C ALA A 49 -5.21 0.78 -10.01
N GLU A 50 -5.45 1.48 -11.13
CA GLU A 50 -6.63 1.24 -11.99
C GLU A 50 -6.73 -0.18 -12.56
N ARG A 51 -5.58 -0.82 -12.81
CA ARG A 51 -5.54 -2.22 -13.27
C ARG A 51 -5.79 -3.19 -12.13
N ILE A 52 -5.21 -2.90 -10.96
CA ILE A 52 -5.31 -3.73 -9.76
C ILE A 52 -6.72 -3.69 -9.19
N SER A 53 -7.42 -2.55 -9.20
CA SER A 53 -8.77 -2.40 -8.68
C SER A 53 -9.81 -3.30 -9.37
N ARG A 54 -9.51 -3.77 -10.58
CA ARG A 54 -10.36 -4.69 -11.34
C ARG A 54 -10.12 -6.17 -11.00
N MET A 55 -9.18 -6.46 -10.11
CA MET A 55 -8.84 -7.83 -9.71
C MET A 55 -9.60 -8.23 -8.43
N PRO A 56 -9.88 -9.52 -8.22
CA PRO A 56 -10.36 -10.02 -6.94
C PRO A 56 -9.35 -9.69 -5.82
N GLN A 57 -9.82 -9.23 -4.65
CA GLN A 57 -8.95 -8.83 -3.55
C GLN A 57 -7.95 -9.93 -3.13
N LEU A 58 -8.40 -11.19 -3.07
CA LEU A 58 -7.53 -12.31 -2.75
C LEU A 58 -6.37 -12.46 -3.75
N LYS A 59 -6.59 -12.13 -5.03
CA LYS A 59 -5.52 -12.15 -6.05
C LYS A 59 -4.52 -11.03 -5.81
N ILE A 60 -4.99 -9.84 -5.44
CA ILE A 60 -4.15 -8.68 -5.11
C ILE A 60 -3.21 -9.04 -3.93
N VAL A 61 -3.78 -9.62 -2.89
CA VAL A 61 -3.03 -10.04 -1.69
C VAL A 61 -2.00 -11.11 -2.02
N ARG A 62 -2.37 -12.15 -2.79
CA ARG A 62 -1.40 -13.18 -3.22
C ARG A 62 -0.23 -12.61 -4.00
N LEU A 63 -0.46 -11.59 -4.84
CA LEU A 63 0.61 -10.92 -5.57
C LEU A 63 1.54 -10.15 -4.63
N LEU A 64 1.00 -9.50 -3.60
CA LEU A 64 1.82 -8.84 -2.57
C LEU A 64 2.65 -9.86 -1.78
N LEU A 65 2.03 -10.93 -1.30
CA LEU A 65 2.70 -11.99 -0.56
C LEU A 65 3.80 -12.65 -1.39
N THR A 66 3.54 -12.93 -2.67
CA THR A 66 4.56 -13.47 -3.59
C THR A 66 5.75 -12.51 -3.73
N GLN A 67 5.51 -11.20 -3.80
CA GLN A 67 6.58 -10.22 -3.85
C GLN A 67 7.38 -10.18 -2.54
N LEU A 68 6.71 -10.21 -1.39
CA LEU A 68 7.36 -10.24 -0.08
C LEU A 68 8.16 -11.54 0.14
N ASP A 69 7.64 -12.68 -0.29
CA ASP A 69 8.35 -13.96 -0.28
C ASP A 69 9.61 -13.89 -1.16
N ALA A 70 9.53 -13.24 -2.32
CA ALA A 70 10.72 -13.02 -3.15
C ALA A 70 11.74 -12.06 -2.53
N MET A 71 11.28 -11.11 -1.69
CA MET A 71 12.15 -10.15 -1.00
C MET A 71 12.85 -10.76 0.22
N PHE A 72 12.16 -11.61 0.99
CA PHE A 72 12.60 -12.05 2.31
C PHE A 72 12.76 -13.57 2.44
N GLY A 73 12.36 -14.33 1.42
CA GLY A 73 12.51 -15.77 1.39
C GLY A 73 13.97 -16.19 1.44
N THR A 74 14.22 -17.28 2.16
CA THR A 74 15.52 -17.94 2.24
C THR A 74 15.42 -19.34 1.64
N SER A 75 16.55 -20.02 1.49
CA SER A 75 16.56 -21.43 1.07
C SER A 75 15.78 -22.34 2.02
N ASP A 76 15.83 -22.05 3.34
CA ASP A 76 15.17 -22.84 4.37
C ASP A 76 13.67 -22.50 4.49
N GLN A 77 13.32 -21.23 4.25
CA GLN A 77 11.95 -20.74 4.29
C GLN A 77 11.68 -19.84 3.08
N PRO A 78 11.26 -20.41 1.94
CA PRO A 78 11.07 -19.64 0.70
C PRO A 78 9.78 -18.80 0.67
N HIS A 79 8.83 -19.08 1.58
CA HIS A 79 7.50 -18.43 1.60
C HIS A 79 7.15 -17.81 2.97
N PRO A 80 8.03 -17.00 3.56
CA PRO A 80 7.83 -16.53 4.93
C PRO A 80 6.63 -15.60 5.08
N ALA A 81 6.36 -14.73 4.10
CA ALA A 81 5.23 -13.81 4.14
C ALA A 81 3.90 -14.56 3.96
N THR A 82 3.86 -15.51 3.04
CA THR A 82 2.67 -16.36 2.83
C THR A 82 2.35 -17.18 4.08
N LEU A 83 3.36 -17.71 4.78
CA LEU A 83 3.18 -18.48 6.00
C LEU A 83 2.74 -17.62 7.20
N ALA A 84 3.24 -16.39 7.28
CA ALA A 84 2.96 -15.48 8.40
C ALA A 84 1.66 -14.68 8.28
N CYS A 85 1.06 -14.61 7.09
CA CYS A 85 -0.15 -13.81 6.84
C CYS A 85 -1.40 -14.45 7.45
N ASP A 86 -1.98 -13.79 8.45
CA ASP A 86 -3.19 -14.20 9.16
C ASP A 86 -4.46 -13.45 8.71
N GLY A 87 -4.29 -12.31 8.06
CA GLY A 87 -5.38 -11.47 7.55
C GLY A 87 -4.93 -10.46 6.52
N PHE A 88 -5.90 -9.84 5.85
CA PHE A 88 -5.64 -8.77 4.90
C PHE A 88 -6.79 -7.78 4.81
N LEU A 89 -6.47 -6.57 4.37
CA LEU A 89 -7.41 -5.55 3.97
C LEU A 89 -6.96 -4.94 2.65
N VAL A 90 -7.87 -4.86 1.67
CA VAL A 90 -7.64 -4.12 0.43
C VAL A 90 -8.55 -2.90 0.40
N LYS A 91 -7.96 -1.70 0.34
CA LYS A 91 -8.69 -0.44 0.22
C LYS A 91 -8.50 0.16 -1.16
N ASP A 92 -9.57 0.16 -1.97
CA ASP A 92 -9.63 0.92 -3.21
C ASP A 92 -10.23 2.30 -2.94
N TRP A 93 -9.39 3.33 -3.00
CA TRP A 93 -9.82 4.72 -2.84
C TRP A 93 -10.52 5.27 -4.09
N GLY A 94 -10.27 4.72 -5.28
CA GLY A 94 -10.91 5.13 -6.52
C GLY A 94 -12.39 4.74 -6.58
N SER A 95 -12.76 3.60 -5.97
CA SER A 95 -14.15 3.15 -5.86
C SER A 95 -14.87 3.67 -4.62
N HIS A 96 -14.21 4.45 -3.75
CA HIS A 96 -14.79 4.90 -2.49
C HIS A 96 -15.82 6.01 -2.73
N CYS A 97 -17.04 5.81 -2.24
CA CYS A 97 -18.21 6.68 -2.50
C CYS A 97 -18.08 8.13 -2.05
N PHE A 98 -17.09 8.45 -1.23
CA PHE A 98 -16.83 9.83 -0.78
C PHE A 98 -15.45 10.36 -1.17
N ALA A 99 -14.52 9.49 -1.59
CA ALA A 99 -13.15 9.93 -1.91
C ALA A 99 -12.94 10.08 -3.42
N TYR A 100 -13.54 9.18 -4.22
CA TYR A 100 -13.44 9.18 -5.69
C TYR A 100 -12.00 9.19 -6.24
N GLY A 101 -11.02 8.75 -5.44
CA GLY A 101 -9.60 8.83 -5.75
C GLY A 101 -8.74 8.81 -4.47
N GLY A 102 -7.44 8.52 -4.64
CA GLY A 102 -6.49 8.53 -3.52
C GLY A 102 -6.15 9.94 -3.04
N TYR A 103 -5.80 10.83 -3.97
CA TYR A 103 -5.48 12.23 -3.70
C TYR A 103 -5.46 13.02 -5.02
N SER A 104 -5.54 14.35 -4.93
CA SER A 104 -5.38 15.21 -6.11
C SER A 104 -3.93 15.20 -6.57
N HIS A 105 -3.70 15.00 -7.87
CA HIS A 105 -2.37 15.12 -8.47
C HIS A 105 -2.44 16.04 -9.70
N PRO A 106 -1.44 16.92 -9.92
CA PRO A 106 -1.38 17.71 -11.14
C PRO A 106 -1.31 16.82 -12.38
N THR A 107 -2.07 17.16 -13.40
CA THR A 107 -2.02 16.58 -14.74
C THR A 107 -1.42 17.58 -15.72
N LEU A 108 -1.05 17.11 -16.92
CA LEU A 108 -0.61 17.99 -17.99
C LEU A 108 -1.69 19.05 -18.26
N GLY A 109 -1.31 20.33 -18.24
CA GLY A 109 -2.25 21.45 -18.41
C GLY A 109 -2.91 21.96 -17.10
N ALA A 110 -2.58 21.38 -15.94
CA ALA A 110 -3.09 21.85 -14.65
C ALA A 110 -2.43 23.14 -14.13
N ASN A 111 -1.38 23.64 -14.80
CA ASN A 111 -0.68 24.85 -14.38
C ASN A 111 -1.65 26.06 -14.36
N GLY A 112 -1.60 26.86 -13.30
CA GLY A 112 -2.50 28.00 -13.08
C GLY A 112 -3.93 27.64 -12.64
N LYS A 113 -4.40 26.40 -12.81
CA LYS A 113 -5.79 25.99 -12.47
C LYS A 113 -6.07 26.00 -10.97
N ARG A 114 -5.05 25.81 -10.12
CA ARG A 114 -5.20 25.91 -8.66
C ARG A 114 -5.71 27.28 -8.19
N ARG A 115 -5.33 28.38 -8.87
CA ARG A 115 -5.83 29.72 -8.52
C ARG A 115 -7.30 29.88 -8.82
N VAL A 116 -7.76 29.31 -9.95
CA VAL A 116 -9.17 29.31 -10.34
C VAL A 116 -9.99 28.49 -9.35
N LEU A 117 -9.50 27.31 -8.95
CA LEU A 117 -10.16 26.47 -7.95
C LEU A 117 -10.26 27.14 -6.57
N ALA A 118 -9.28 27.97 -6.21
CA ALA A 118 -9.25 28.67 -4.92
C ALA A 118 -10.07 29.98 -4.89
N ALA A 119 -10.64 30.39 -6.02
CA ALA A 119 -11.46 31.60 -6.08
C ALA A 119 -12.81 31.38 -5.38
N PRO A 120 -13.39 32.41 -4.75
CA PRO A 120 -14.73 32.32 -4.16
C PRO A 120 -15.78 32.08 -5.24
N VAL A 121 -16.88 31.44 -4.86
CA VAL A 121 -18.07 31.28 -5.70
C VAL A 121 -19.10 32.31 -5.25
N GLU A 122 -19.68 33.06 -6.18
CA GLU A 122 -20.80 33.97 -5.88
C GLU A 122 -22.03 33.13 -5.52
N ASN A 123 -22.72 33.51 -4.44
CA ASN A 123 -23.95 32.87 -3.95
C ASN A 123 -25.19 33.55 -4.48
#